data_AF-A0A7S2SG64-F1
#
_entry.id   AF-A0A7S2SG64-F1
#
_cell.length_a   1.000
_cell.length_b   1.000
_cell.length_c   1.000
_cell.angle_alpha   90.00
_cell.angle_beta   90.00
_cell.angle_gamma   90.00
#
_symmetry.space_group_name_H-M   'P 1'
#
loop_
_entity.id
_entity.type
_entity.pdbx_description
1 polymer ?
#
loop_
_entity_poly.entity_id
_entity_poly.type
_entity_poly.pdbx_seq_one_letter_code
_entity_poly.pdbx_strand_id
1 'polypeptide(L)'
;DKCSSRDLPFILARDSHNVQAEKAAKSLWGATTVASTMRLAHMAGISTFVTGGIGGVHRGGEVSMDISADLLELSRTPVVVVSAGIKSILDIGRTLEQLETLGVPTAAFGTNEYP
;
A
#
# COMPACT_ATOMS: atom_id res chain seq x y z
N ASP A 1 9.05 -3.38 11.54
CA ASP A 1 7.83 -2.54 11.63
C ASP A 1 7.06 -2.49 10.31
N LYS A 2 5.76 -2.24 10.37
CA LYS A 2 4.93 -1.99 9.18
C LYS A 2 5.45 -0.74 8.46
N CYS A 3 5.74 -0.84 7.17
CA CYS A 3 6.35 0.21 6.36
C CYS A 3 5.43 0.62 5.21
N SER A 4 4.78 1.77 5.34
CA SER A 4 4.08 2.46 4.25
C SER A 4 5.03 3.35 3.46
N SER A 5 4.57 3.92 2.34
CA SER A 5 5.44 4.62 1.39
C SER A 5 6.15 5.83 2.02
N ARG A 6 5.53 6.46 3.03
CA ARG A 6 6.13 7.54 3.82
C ARG A 6 7.26 7.08 4.77
N ASP A 7 7.28 5.80 5.13
CA ASP A 7 8.21 5.24 6.11
C ASP A 7 9.51 4.75 5.43
N LEU A 8 9.45 4.47 4.12
CA LEU A 8 10.58 3.96 3.32
C LEU A 8 11.87 4.80 3.48
N PRO A 9 11.86 6.15 3.36
CA PRO A 9 13.10 6.93 3.47
C PRO A 9 13.76 6.80 4.85
N PHE A 10 12.95 6.71 5.92
CA PHE A 10 13.47 6.60 7.29
C PHE A 10 14.08 5.23 7.56
N ILE A 11 13.46 4.16 7.04
CA ILE A 11 13.99 2.81 7.17
C ILE A 11 15.30 2.67 6.40
N LEU A 12 15.36 3.16 5.16
CA LEU A 12 16.56 3.11 4.32
C LEU A 12 17.72 3.96 4.87
N ALA A 13 17.44 5.17 5.36
CA ALA A 13 18.47 6.08 5.88
C ALA A 13 19.15 5.56 7.16
N ARG A 14 18.44 4.76 7.96
CA ARG A 14 18.98 4.19 9.20
C ARG A 14 19.84 2.96 8.96
N ASP A 15 19.70 2.32 7.81
CA ASP A 15 20.51 1.17 7.40
C ASP A 15 21.84 1.61 6.75
N SER A 16 21.88 2.79 6.12
CA SER A 16 22.99 3.24 5.26
C SER A 16 24.13 4.01 5.94
N HIS A 17 24.15 4.12 7.28
CA HIS A 17 25.15 4.94 8.00
C HIS A 17 25.96 4.23 9.09
N ASN A 18 25.96 2.90 9.18
CA ASN A 18 26.62 2.20 10.30
C ASN A 18 27.65 1.14 9.93
N VAL A 19 28.58 1.49 9.03
CA VAL A 19 29.80 0.68 8.81
C VAL A 19 30.80 0.81 9.99
N GLN A 20 30.52 1.63 11.02
CA GLN A 20 31.41 1.82 12.18
C GLN A 20 30.76 1.71 13.58
N ALA A 21 29.44 1.51 13.73
CA ALA A 21 28.84 1.27 15.06
C ALA A 21 28.42 -0.19 15.21
N GLU A 22 29.41 -1.05 15.36
CA GLU A 22 29.30 -2.50 15.50
C GLU A 22 28.59 -3.01 16.78
N LYS A 23 27.93 -2.16 17.59
CA LYS A 23 27.44 -2.60 18.92
C LYS A 23 26.13 -2.06 19.50
N ALA A 24 25.31 -1.25 18.81
CA ALA A 24 24.04 -0.79 19.41
C ALA A 24 22.86 -0.46 18.48
N ALA A 25 23.07 -0.18 17.19
CA ALA A 25 21.96 0.14 16.30
C ALA A 25 21.50 -1.11 15.55
N LYS A 26 20.42 -1.75 16.01
CA LYS A 26 19.76 -2.82 15.24
C LYS A 26 19.37 -2.25 13.87
N SER A 27 19.81 -2.89 12.78
CA SER A 27 19.25 -2.65 11.44
C SER A 27 17.72 -2.82 11.54
N LEU A 28 16.99 -1.84 11.00
CA LEU A 28 15.54 -1.73 11.16
C LEU A 28 14.85 -2.44 10.00
N TRP A 29 14.30 -3.61 10.28
CA TRP A 29 13.51 -4.36 9.31
C TRP A 29 12.12 -3.72 9.11
N GLY A 30 11.78 -3.39 7.86
CA GLY A 30 10.47 -2.89 7.45
C GLY A 30 9.67 -3.95 6.69
N ALA A 31 8.48 -4.32 7.18
CA ALA A 31 7.52 -5.14 6.46
C ALA A 31 6.64 -4.21 5.59
N THR A 32 6.83 -4.25 4.28
CA THR A 32 6.20 -3.30 3.34
C THR A 32 4.70 -3.53 3.21
N THR A 33 3.92 -2.45 3.27
CA THR A 33 2.49 -2.46 2.91
C THR A 33 2.33 -2.54 1.40
N VAL A 34 1.08 -2.60 0.92
CA VAL A 34 0.76 -2.53 -0.51
C VAL A 34 1.38 -1.28 -1.14
N ALA A 35 1.19 -0.08 -0.57
CA ALA A 35 1.79 1.14 -1.09
C ALA A 35 3.32 1.06 -1.28
N SER A 36 4.05 0.62 -0.25
CA SER A 36 5.52 0.50 -0.36
C SER A 36 5.94 -0.57 -1.36
N THR A 37 5.28 -1.72 -1.34
CA THR A 37 5.59 -2.83 -2.25
C THR A 37 5.34 -2.43 -3.70
N MET A 38 4.26 -1.71 -4.01
CA MET A 38 3.99 -1.19 -5.35
C MET A 38 5.12 -0.29 -5.84
N ARG A 39 5.56 0.66 -5.00
CA ARG A 39 6.62 1.60 -5.36
C ARG A 39 7.94 0.89 -5.64
N LEU A 40 8.31 -0.05 -4.78
CA LEU A 40 9.51 -0.86 -4.97
C LEU A 40 9.41 -1.79 -6.18
N ALA A 41 8.24 -2.41 -6.42
CA ALA A 41 8.00 -3.24 -7.58
C ALA A 41 8.18 -2.45 -8.88
N HIS A 42 7.59 -1.26 -8.96
CA HIS A 42 7.76 -0.39 -10.12
C HIS A 42 9.23 0.00 -10.36
N MET A 43 9.95 0.37 -9.31
CA MET A 43 11.39 0.69 -9.39
C MET A 43 12.22 -0.51 -9.86
N ALA A 44 11.80 -1.73 -9.55
CA ALA A 44 12.43 -2.96 -10.00
C ALA A 44 11.96 -3.43 -11.40
N GLY A 45 11.09 -2.67 -12.08
CA GLY A 45 10.53 -3.04 -13.38
C GLY A 45 9.46 -4.14 -13.33
N ILE A 46 8.92 -4.43 -12.15
CA ILE A 46 7.84 -5.40 -11.94
C ILE A 46 6.49 -4.69 -12.10
N SER A 47 5.69 -5.15 -13.07
CA SER A 47 4.41 -4.52 -13.43
C SER A 47 3.19 -5.13 -12.75
N THR A 48 3.34 -6.19 -11.97
CA THR A 48 2.22 -6.89 -11.31
C THR A 48 2.58 -7.32 -9.90
N PHE A 49 1.65 -7.16 -8.97
CA PHE A 49 1.79 -7.50 -7.56
C PHE A 49 0.51 -8.17 -7.04
N VAL A 50 0.66 -9.23 -6.23
CA VAL A 50 -0.47 -9.98 -5.64
C VAL A 50 -0.48 -9.81 -4.12
N THR A 51 -1.66 -9.59 -3.53
CA THR A 51 -1.86 -9.50 -2.08
C THR A 51 -3.21 -10.09 -1.68
N GLY A 52 -3.43 -10.35 -0.38
CA GLY A 52 -4.72 -10.81 0.13
C GLY A 52 -5.83 -9.77 -0.09
N GLY A 53 -5.59 -8.53 0.36
CA GLY A 53 -6.53 -7.44 0.17
C GLY A 53 -5.85 -6.08 0.31
N ILE A 54 -6.31 -5.08 -0.40
CA ILE A 54 -5.76 -3.71 -0.33
C ILE A 54 -6.27 -2.97 0.92
N GLY A 55 -5.56 -1.94 1.36
CA GLY A 55 -6.12 -0.95 2.27
C GLY A 55 -7.15 -0.06 1.58
N GLY A 56 -7.78 0.84 2.33
CA GLY A 56 -8.87 1.67 1.83
C GLY A 56 -9.31 2.71 2.84
N VAL A 57 -10.54 3.19 2.68
CA VAL A 57 -11.21 4.09 3.62
C VAL A 57 -11.65 3.26 4.84
N HIS A 58 -11.26 3.67 6.03
CA HIS A 58 -11.71 3.02 7.26
C HIS A 58 -13.18 3.37 7.54
N ARG A 59 -13.89 2.51 8.29
CA ARG A 59 -15.26 2.81 8.74
C ARG A 59 -15.23 4.05 9.64
N GLY A 60 -16.08 5.04 9.37
CA GLY A 60 -16.01 6.36 10.02
C GLY A 60 -14.99 7.33 9.39
N GLY A 61 -14.36 6.93 8.27
CA GLY A 61 -13.35 7.72 7.55
C GLY A 61 -13.85 9.07 7.01
N GLU A 62 -15.16 9.24 6.84
CA GLU A 62 -15.79 10.52 6.49
C GLU A 62 -15.64 11.60 7.58
N VAL A 63 -15.39 11.18 8.83
CA VAL A 63 -15.13 12.08 9.96
C VAL A 63 -13.66 12.05 10.33
N SER A 64 -13.09 10.84 10.47
CA SER A 64 -11.73 10.67 10.98
C SER A 64 -10.64 10.96 9.95
N MET A 65 -10.99 10.92 8.66
CA MET A 65 -10.03 10.97 7.55
C MET A 65 -8.97 9.85 7.61
N ASP A 66 -9.28 8.73 8.26
CA ASP A 66 -8.41 7.53 8.29
C ASP A 66 -8.53 6.76 6.96
N ILE A 67 -7.67 7.13 6.02
CA ILE A 67 -7.66 6.61 4.65
C ILE A 67 -6.27 6.04 4.35
N SER A 68 -6.23 4.79 3.87
CA SER A 68 -4.97 4.12 3.55
C SER A 68 -4.21 4.82 2.41
N ALA A 69 -2.89 4.95 2.58
CA ALA A 69 -1.98 5.41 1.53
C ALA A 69 -1.98 4.52 0.29
N ASP A 70 -2.47 3.27 0.40
CA ASP A 70 -2.59 2.35 -0.73
C ASP A 70 -3.42 2.95 -1.89
N LEU A 71 -4.48 3.71 -1.60
CA LEU A 71 -5.35 4.30 -2.64
C LEU A 71 -4.62 5.34 -3.48
N LEU A 72 -3.83 6.19 -2.83
CA LEU A 72 -3.06 7.21 -3.53
C LEU A 72 -1.86 6.61 -4.27
N GLU A 73 -1.29 5.52 -3.77
CA GLU A 73 -0.22 4.82 -4.48
C GLU A 73 -0.76 4.12 -5.73
N LEU A 74 -1.94 3.49 -5.65
CA LEU A 74 -2.65 2.90 -6.79
C LEU A 74 -2.91 3.92 -7.91
N SER A 75 -3.11 5.19 -7.58
CA SER A 75 -3.33 6.26 -8.57
C SER A 75 -2.05 6.80 -9.22
N ARG A 76 -0.87 6.41 -8.74
CA ARG A 76 0.42 7.04 -9.13
C ARG A 76 1.43 6.06 -9.67
N THR A 77 1.39 4.82 -9.20
CA THR A 77 2.41 3.82 -9.48
C THR A 77 1.86 2.79 -10.47
N PRO A 78 2.45 2.66 -11.69
CA PRO A 78 1.91 1.84 -12.76
C PRO A 78 2.22 0.35 -12.52
N VAL A 79 1.54 -0.23 -11.54
CA VAL A 79 1.61 -1.65 -11.15
C VAL A 79 0.18 -2.16 -11.00
N VAL A 80 -0.13 -3.28 -11.67
CA VAL A 80 -1.41 -3.97 -11.51
C VAL A 80 -1.40 -4.71 -10.18
N VAL A 81 -2.39 -4.45 -9.33
CA VAL A 81 -2.57 -5.17 -8.06
C VAL A 81 -3.70 -6.17 -8.18
N VAL A 82 -3.42 -7.44 -7.92
CA VAL A 82 -4.42 -8.51 -7.85
C VAL A 82 -4.66 -8.85 -6.38
N SER A 83 -5.92 -8.83 -5.96
CA SER A 83 -6.31 -9.17 -4.58
C SER A 83 -7.73 -9.73 -4.50
N ALA A 84 -8.12 -10.23 -3.32
CA ALA A 84 -9.50 -10.54 -2.99
C ALA A 84 -10.29 -9.26 -2.60
N GLY A 85 -10.02 -8.15 -3.29
CA GLY A 85 -10.64 -6.85 -2.99
C GLY A 85 -9.98 -6.07 -1.85
N ILE A 86 -10.81 -5.31 -1.14
CA ILE A 86 -10.52 -4.42 -0.03
C ILE A 86 -10.68 -5.23 1.26
N LYS A 87 -9.80 -5.04 2.25
CA LYS A 87 -9.91 -5.76 3.52
C LYS A 87 -11.30 -5.53 4.16
N SER A 88 -11.98 -6.60 4.56
CA SER A 88 -13.38 -6.60 5.03
C SER A 88 -13.67 -5.72 6.25
N ILE A 89 -12.65 -5.34 7.01
CA ILE A 89 -12.75 -4.41 8.15
C ILE A 89 -12.97 -2.95 7.73
N LEU A 90 -12.81 -2.64 6.45
CA LEU A 90 -12.88 -1.28 5.89
C LEU A 90 -14.29 -0.94 5.39
N ASP A 91 -14.44 0.29 4.92
CA ASP A 91 -15.63 0.77 4.22
C ASP A 91 -15.44 0.54 2.72
N ILE A 92 -16.04 -0.53 2.20
CA ILE A 92 -15.88 -0.94 0.79
C ILE A 92 -16.45 0.11 -0.15
N GLY A 93 -17.68 0.59 0.12
CA GLY A 93 -18.36 1.56 -0.73
C GLY A 93 -17.55 2.85 -0.87
N ARG A 94 -17.12 3.44 0.24
CA ARG A 94 -16.32 4.67 0.19
C ARG A 94 -14.93 4.45 -0.41
N THR A 95 -14.36 3.26 -0.25
CA THR A 95 -13.09 2.97 -0.91
C THR A 95 -13.25 2.90 -2.42
N LEU A 96 -14.33 2.31 -2.93
CA LEU A 96 -14.64 2.30 -4.36
C LEU A 96 -14.86 3.71 -4.91
N GLU A 97 -15.64 4.54 -4.22
CA GLU A 97 -15.83 5.96 -4.57
C GLU A 97 -14.49 6.74 -4.61
N GLN A 98 -13.59 6.47 -3.66
CA GLN A 98 -12.29 7.10 -3.62
C GLN A 98 -11.38 6.62 -4.76
N LEU A 99 -11.45 5.33 -5.13
CA LEU A 99 -10.70 4.78 -6.27
C LEU A 99 -11.21 5.39 -7.59
N GLU A 100 -12.53 5.52 -7.75
CA GLU A 100 -13.15 6.22 -8.88
C GLU A 100 -12.67 7.68 -8.94
N THR A 101 -12.73 8.40 -7.83
CA THR A 101 -12.29 9.80 -7.73
C THR A 101 -10.81 9.96 -8.10
N LEU A 102 -9.97 8.99 -7.75
CA LEU A 102 -8.54 8.98 -8.06
C LEU A 102 -8.23 8.48 -9.48
N GLY A 103 -9.26 8.08 -10.25
CA GLY A 103 -9.09 7.55 -11.60
C GLY A 103 -8.41 6.18 -11.63
N VAL A 104 -8.53 5.38 -10.57
CA VAL A 104 -7.94 4.04 -10.48
C VAL A 104 -8.91 3.02 -11.09
N PRO A 105 -8.53 2.32 -12.18
CA PRO A 105 -9.37 1.27 -12.74
C PRO A 105 -9.50 0.09 -11.78
N THR A 106 -10.74 -0.31 -11.48
CA THR A 106 -11.06 -1.47 -10.64
C THR A 106 -11.91 -2.46 -11.40
N ALA A 107 -11.53 -3.74 -11.39
CA ALA A 107 -12.26 -4.80 -12.06
C ALA A 107 -12.32 -6.07 -11.21
N ALA A 108 -13.43 -6.79 -11.30
CA ALA A 108 -13.58 -8.12 -10.75
C ALA A 108 -13.33 -9.18 -11.84
N PHE A 109 -12.69 -10.29 -11.47
CA PHE A 109 -12.39 -11.38 -12.41
C PHE A 109 -13.38 -12.52 -12.25
N GLY A 110 -14.07 -12.88 -13.34
CA GLY A 110 -15.02 -14.01 -13.35
C GLY A 110 -16.36 -13.74 -12.65
N THR A 111 -16.64 -12.50 -12.24
CA THR A 111 -17.90 -12.08 -11.62
C THR A 111 -18.16 -10.60 -11.92
N ASN A 112 -19.43 -10.19 -11.84
CA ASN A 112 -19.84 -8.78 -11.87
C ASN A 112 -20.05 -8.21 -10.47
N GLU A 113 -19.97 -9.05 -9.43
CA GLU A 113 -20.12 -8.64 -8.04
C GLU A 113 -18.76 -8.30 -7.42
N TYR A 114 -18.77 -7.42 -6.42
CA TYR A 114 -17.58 -7.13 -5.63
C TYR A 114 -17.23 -8.34 -4.74
N PRO A 115 -15.96 -8.80 -4.71
CA PRO A 115 -15.54 -9.98 -3.93
C PRO A 115 -15.53 -9.77 -2.40
#